data_AF-A0A062V535-F1
#
_entry.id   AF-A0A062V535-F1
#
_cell.length_a   1.000
_cell.length_b   1.000
_cell.length_c   1.000
_cell.angle_alpha   90.00
_cell.angle_beta   90.00
_cell.angle_gamma   90.00
#
_symmetry.space_group_name_H-M   'P 1'
#
loop_
_entity.id
_entity.type
_entity.pdbx_description
1 polymer ?
#
loop_
_entity_poly.entity_id
_entity_poly.type
_entity_poly.pdbx_seq_one_letter_code
_entity_poly.pdbx_strand_id
1 'polypeptide(L)' 'MDKKGLYSMIASLATSSILVILFYVLALQKMQENVIFTSVDVYGGMVFVFILSMIVSASIWPGIVEKALTK' A
#
# COMPACT_ATOMS: atom_id res chain seq x y z
N MET A 1 -12.28 17.62 12.95
CA MET A 1 -11.39 16.55 12.49
C MET A 1 -10.00 16.86 13.01
N ASP A 2 -9.47 16.00 13.89
CA ASP A 2 -8.10 16.12 14.39
C ASP A 2 -7.12 16.10 13.23
N LYS A 3 -6.32 17.17 13.08
CA LYS A 3 -5.35 17.31 12.00
C LYS A 3 -4.44 16.07 11.91
N LYS A 4 -4.12 15.45 13.05
CA LYS A 4 -3.32 14.22 13.16
C LYS A 4 -3.95 13.02 12.43
N GLY A 5 -5.28 12.86 12.51
CA GLY A 5 -6.00 11.77 11.83
C GLY A 5 -5.98 11.92 10.32
N LEU A 6 -6.11 13.16 9.82
CA LEU A 6 -6.03 13.45 8.39
C LEU A 6 -4.62 13.18 7.83
N TYR A 7 -3.57 13.58 8.55
CA TYR A 7 -2.19 13.29 8.15
C TYR A 7 -1.91 11.78 8.11
N SER A 8 -2.35 11.03 9.12
CA SER A 8 -2.20 9.57 9.15
C SER A 8 -2.91 8.88 7.99
N MET A 9 -4.10 9.35 7.63
CA MET A 9 -4.87 8.80 6.51
C MET A 9 -4.21 9.08 5.15
N ILE A 10 -3.77 10.33 4.91
CA ILE A 10 -3.07 10.70 3.67
C ILE A 10 -1.76 9.92 3.55
N ALA A 11 -1.03 9.80 4.64
CA ALA A 11 0.23 9.07 4.68
C ALA A 11 0.03 7.57 4.42
N SER A 12 -1.05 6.98 4.96
CA SER A 12 -1.45 5.61 4.68
C SER A 12 -1.84 5.38 3.22
N LEU A 13 -2.54 6.34 2.63
CA LEU A 13 -2.92 6.29 1.22
C LEU A 13 -1.69 6.40 0.31
N ALA A 14 -0.73 7.26 0.66
CA ALA A 14 0.52 7.41 -0.08
C ALA A 14 1.36 6.13 -0.03
N THR A 15 1.56 5.53 1.16
CA THR A 15 2.35 4.31 1.31
C THR A 15 1.71 3.11 0.61
N SER A 16 0.40 2.94 0.75
CA SER A 16 -0.33 1.87 0.05
C SER A 16 -0.25 2.03 -1.47
N SER A 17 -0.42 3.24 -1.98
CA SER A 17 -0.31 3.51 -3.43
C SER A 17 1.09 3.18 -3.98
N ILE A 18 2.16 3.54 -3.27
CA ILE A 18 3.54 3.23 -3.66
C ILE A 18 3.75 1.70 -3.71
N LEU A 19 3.25 0.97 -2.71
CA LEU A 19 3.39 -0.49 -2.64
C LEU A 19 2.63 -1.19 -3.77
N VAL A 20 1.43 -0.71 -4.12
CA VAL A 20 0.66 -1.25 -5.26
C VAL A 20 1.39 -1.01 -6.58
N ILE A 21 1.97 0.18 -6.78
CA ILE A 21 2.73 0.49 -8.00
C ILE A 21 3.96 -0.41 -8.10
N LEU A 22 4.71 -0.59 -7.01
CA LEU A 22 5.86 -1.50 -6.95
C LEU A 22 5.45 -2.94 -7.29
N PHE A 23 4.37 -3.43 -6.66
CA PHE A 23 3.84 -4.75 -6.94
C PHE A 23 3.44 -4.90 -8.41
N TYR A 24 2.76 -3.91 -8.98
CA TYR A 24 2.31 -3.95 -10.38
C TYR A 24 3.48 -4.05 -11.35
N VAL A 25 4.54 -3.25 -11.15
CA VAL A 25 5.76 -3.31 -11.98
C VAL A 25 6.40 -4.69 -11.92
N LEU A 26 6.53 -5.26 -10.72
CA LEU A 26 7.09 -6.61 -10.54
C LEU A 26 6.19 -7.69 -11.16
N ALA A 27 4.88 -7.56 -11.01
CA ALA A 27 3.90 -8.51 -11.56
C ALA A 27 3.91 -8.50 -13.10
N LEU A 28 4.01 -7.33 -13.73
CA LEU A 28 4.14 -7.22 -15.19
C LEU A 28 5.42 -7.90 -15.70
N GLN A 29 6.55 -7.70 -15.03
CA GLN A 29 7.80 -8.38 -15.37
C GLN A 29 7.63 -9.90 -15.29
N LYS A 30 6.96 -10.39 -14.24
CA LYS A 30 6.74 -11.83 -14.06
C LYS A 30 5.76 -12.41 -15.06
N MET A 31 4.72 -11.66 -15.43
CA MET A 31 3.73 -12.05 -16.44
C MET A 31 4.34 -12.13 -17.84
N GLN A 32 5.27 -11.24 -18.19
CA GLN A 32 6.01 -11.31 -19.45
C GLN A 32 6.95 -12.52 -19.50
N GLU A 33 7.56 -12.88 -18.37
CA GLU A 33 8.47 -14.03 -18.26
C GLU A 33 7.74 -15.38 -18.21
N ASN A 34 6.51 -15.41 -17.68
CA ASN A 34 5.74 -16.64 -17.45
C ASN A 34 4.28 -16.48 -17.89
N VAL A 35 3.91 -17.22 -18.95
CA VAL A 35 2.55 -17.22 -19.55
C VAL A 35 1.48 -17.83 -18.63
N ILE A 36 1.87 -18.36 -17.46
CA ILE A 36 0.97 -18.96 -16.48
C ILE A 36 0.13 -17.90 -15.77
N PHE A 37 0.67 -16.68 -15.61
CA PHE A 37 -0.04 -15.60 -14.94
C PHE A 37 -0.93 -14.85 -15.92
N THR A 38 -2.21 -14.71 -15.58
CA THR A 38 -3.16 -13.94 -16.36
C THR A 38 -3.31 -12.53 -15.78
N SER A 39 -3.88 -11.62 -16.58
CA SER A 39 -4.19 -10.26 -16.09
C SER A 39 -5.13 -10.28 -14.88
N VAL A 40 -6.01 -11.30 -14.78
CA VAL A 40 -6.91 -11.48 -13.64
C VAL A 40 -6.13 -11.72 -12.35
N ASP A 41 -5.07 -12.52 -12.41
CA ASP A 41 -4.20 -12.80 -11.25
C ASP A 41 -3.44 -11.55 -10.80
N VAL A 42 -2.97 -10.76 -11.76
CA VAL A 42 -2.27 -9.49 -11.49
C VAL A 42 -3.20 -8.48 -10.83
N TYR A 43 -4.40 -8.26 -11.39
CA TYR A 43 -5.36 -7.33 -10.81
C TYR A 43 -5.89 -7.80 -9.44
N GLY A 44 -6.12 -9.10 -9.28
CA GLY A 44 -6.48 -9.69 -7.98
C GLY A 44 -5.39 -9.46 -6.94
N GLY A 45 -4.12 -9.69 -7.31
CA GLY A 45 -2.97 -9.40 -6.46
C GLY A 45 -2.83 -7.93 -6.10
N MET A 46 -3.09 -7.01 -7.05
CA MET A 46 -3.06 -5.56 -6.79
C MET A 46 -4.08 -5.15 -5.73
N VAL A 47 -5.32 -5.64 -5.83
CA VAL A 47 -6.37 -5.34 -4.84
C VAL A 47 -6.00 -5.91 -3.47
N PHE A 48 -5.46 -7.13 -3.42
CA PHE A 48 -5.01 -7.74 -2.17
C PHE A 48 -3.88 -6.94 -1.50
N VAL A 49 -2.85 -6.55 -2.26
CA VAL A 49 -1.73 -5.72 -1.78
C VAL A 49 -2.22 -4.34 -1.32
N PHE A 50 -3.16 -3.74 -2.05
CA PHE A 50 -3.76 -2.48 -1.64
C PHE A 50 -4.44 -2.58 -0.27
N ILE A 51 -5.31 -3.59 -0.08
CA ILE A 51 -6.03 -3.78 1.19
C ILE A 51 -5.06 -4.06 2.34
N LEU A 52 -4.11 -5.00 2.15
CA LEU A 52 -3.13 -5.32 3.18
C LEU A 52 -2.27 -4.10 3.55
N SER A 53 -1.77 -3.37 2.56
CA SER A 53 -0.96 -2.18 2.81
C SER A 53 -1.75 -1.07 3.49
N MET A 54 -3.05 -0.93 3.20
CA MET A 54 -3.92 0.03 3.87
C MET A 54 -4.13 -0.33 5.35
N ILE A 55 -4.39 -1.61 5.66
CA ILE A 55 -4.55 -2.10 7.05
C ILE A 55 -3.24 -1.91 7.84
N VAL A 56 -2.12 -2.32 7.26
CA VAL A 56 -0.79 -2.19 7.89
C VAL A 56 -0.44 -0.72 8.10
N SER A 57 -0.65 0.12 7.09
CA SER A 57 -0.38 1.56 7.18
C SER A 57 -1.26 2.22 8.25
N ALA A 58 -2.56 1.94 8.27
CA ALA A 58 -3.47 2.46 9.30
C ALA A 58 -3.06 2.03 10.72
N SER A 59 -2.39 0.88 10.86
CA SER A 59 -1.87 0.38 12.13
C SER A 59 -0.54 1.04 12.54
N ILE A 60 0.32 1.40 11.58
CA ILE A 60 1.67 1.92 11.83
C ILE A 60 1.70 3.45 11.95
N TRP A 61 0.97 4.17 11.09
CA TRP A 61 1.02 5.63 11.03
C TRP A 61 0.64 6.35 12.33
N PRO A 62 -0.37 5.92 13.12
CA PRO A 62 -0.66 6.53 14.42
C PRO A 62 0.54 6.51 15.35
N GLY A 63 1.24 5.37 15.47
CA GLY A 63 2.41 5.22 16.32
C GLY A 63 3.63 6.03 15.84
N ILE A 64 3.79 6.21 14.53
CA ILE A 64 4.83 7.08 13.97
C ILE A 64 4.51 8.56 14.25
N VAL A 65 3.26 8.98 14.04
CA VAL A 65 2.82 10.37 14.26
C VAL A 65 2.90 10.74 15.74
N GLU A 66 2.54 9.84 16.65
CA GLU A 66 2.71 10.05 18.10
C GLU A 66 4.18 10.23 18.49
N LYS A 67 5.08 9.37 17.98
CA LYS A 67 6.53 9.49 18.23
C LYS A 67 7.12 10.76 17.65
N ALA A 68 6.68 11.19 16.47
CA ALA A 68 7.17 12.41 15.82
C ALA A 68 6.73 13.69 16.55
N LEU A 69 5.54 13.69 17.17
CA LEU A 69 4.98 14.85 17.87
C LEU A 69 5.38 14.94 19.35
N THR A 70 5.93 13.87 19.94
CA THR A 70 6.38 13.83 21.35
C THR A 70 7.87 14.16 21.50
N LYS A 71 8.54 14.55 20.41
CA LYS A 71 9.92 15.02 20.39
C LYS A 71 9.96 16.53 20.19
#